data_AF-A0A538AH58-F1
#
_entry.id   AF-A0A538AH58-F1
#
_cell.length_a   1.000
_cell.length_b   1.000
_cell.length_c   1.000
_cell.angle_alpha   90.00
_cell.angle_beta   90.00
_cell.angle_gamma   90.00
#
_symmetry.space_group_name_H-M   'P 1'
#
loop_
_entity.id
_entity.type
_entity.pdbx_description
1 polymer ?
#
loop_
_entity_poly.entity_id
_entity_poly.type
_entity_poly.pdbx_seq_one_letter_code
_entity_poly.pdbx_strand_id
1 'polypeptide(L)'
;MKASETDVVVQIAVRDRRAAERGVNMLLAQLGGTNLGQAEGATIVAVVPQSSYGEFTRGLAQIGAWNLEASRSSLPDPVHVAVRLTK
;
A
#
# COMPACT_ATOMS: atom_id res chain seq x y z
N MET A 1 -14.31 4.82 14.83
CA MET A 1 -13.08 4.39 14.11
C MET A 1 -12.33 5.64 13.68
N LYS A 2 -11.12 5.90 14.21
CA LYS A 2 -10.36 7.11 13.87
C LYS A 2 -9.71 6.93 12.50
N ALA A 3 -10.02 7.82 11.57
CA ALA A 3 -9.35 7.97 10.28
C ALA A 3 -7.93 8.60 10.42
N SER A 4 -7.15 8.23 11.44
CA SER A 4 -5.93 8.94 11.86
C SER A 4 -4.64 8.12 11.86
N GLU A 5 -4.68 6.85 11.47
CA GLU A 5 -3.51 5.94 11.53
C GLU A 5 -2.84 5.66 10.19
N THR A 6 -3.33 6.20 9.07
CA THR A 6 -2.69 6.01 7.77
C THR A 6 -1.65 7.11 7.51
N ASP A 7 -0.39 6.72 7.36
CA ASP A 7 0.71 7.64 7.05
C ASP A 7 0.79 7.97 5.55
N VAL A 8 0.40 7.00 4.72
CA VAL A 8 0.46 7.08 3.26
C VAL A 8 -0.80 6.48 2.63
N VAL A 9 -1.40 7.21 1.69
CA VAL A 9 -2.47 6.70 0.82
C VAL A 9 -1.95 6.69 -0.61
N VAL A 10 -1.98 5.51 -1.23
CA VAL A 10 -1.64 5.32 -2.64
C VAL A 10 -2.83 4.71 -3.37
N GLN A 11 -3.03 5.17 -4.60
CA GLN A 11 -4.00 4.60 -5.52
C GLN A 11 -3.23 3.80 -6.58
N ILE A 12 -3.75 2.64 -6.97
CA ILE A 12 -3.20 1.86 -8.08
C ILE A 12 -4.33 1.49 -9.04
N ALA A 13 -4.20 1.97 -10.27
CA ALA A 13 -5.07 1.56 -11.37
C ALA A 13 -4.61 0.20 -11.91
N VAL A 14 -5.52 -0.79 -11.87
CA VAL A 14 -5.24 -2.18 -12.19
C VAL A 14 -6.36 -2.80 -13.02
N ARG A 15 -5.98 -3.62 -14.01
CA ARG A 15 -6.94 -4.31 -14.89
C ARG A 15 -7.63 -5.48 -14.20
N ASP A 16 -6.88 -6.25 -13.41
CA ASP A 16 -7.38 -7.34 -12.59
C ASP A 16 -7.09 -7.06 -11.11
N ARG A 17 -8.16 -6.73 -10.39
CA ARG A 17 -8.09 -6.45 -8.95
C ARG A 17 -7.55 -7.62 -8.14
N ARG A 18 -7.95 -8.87 -8.44
CA ARG A 18 -7.51 -10.04 -7.67
C ARG A 18 -6.03 -10.33 -7.91
N ALA A 19 -5.56 -10.14 -9.13
CA ALA A 19 -4.14 -10.26 -9.44
C ALA A 19 -3.32 -9.18 -8.72
N ALA A 20 -3.83 -7.94 -8.69
CA ALA A 20 -3.20 -6.84 -7.97
C ALA A 20 -3.15 -7.08 -6.45
N GLU A 21 -4.25 -7.53 -5.83
CA GLU A 21 -4.29 -7.88 -4.41
C GLU A 21 -3.23 -8.93 -4.06
N ARG A 22 -3.10 -9.99 -4.88
CA ARG A 22 -2.04 -10.99 -4.71
C ARG A 22 -0.65 -10.39 -4.88
N GLY A 23 -0.44 -9.54 -5.89
CA GLY A 23 0.82 -8.85 -6.14
C GLY A 23 1.26 -7.99 -4.95
N VAL A 24 0.34 -7.19 -4.40
CA VAL A 24 0.59 -6.35 -3.22
C VAL A 24 0.94 -7.22 -2.01
N ASN A 25 0.22 -8.32 -1.77
CA ASN A 25 0.52 -9.22 -0.67
C ASN A 25 1.89 -9.90 -0.79
N MET A 26 2.28 -10.33 -1.99
CA MET A 26 3.61 -10.89 -2.23
C MET A 26 4.71 -9.85 -1.99
N LEU A 27 4.50 -8.61 -2.44
CA LEU A 27 5.44 -7.52 -2.24
C LEU A 27 5.62 -7.19 -0.74
N LEU A 28 4.51 -7.13 0.01
CA LEU A 28 4.54 -6.93 1.46
C LEU A 28 5.35 -8.05 2.14
N ALA A 29 5.07 -9.32 1.83
CA ALA A 29 5.78 -10.45 2.41
C ALA A 29 7.29 -10.42 2.10
N GLN A 30 7.67 -10.02 0.88
CA GLN A 30 9.08 -9.92 0.47
C GLN A 30 9.84 -8.81 1.20
N LEU A 31 9.16 -7.71 1.52
CA LEU A 31 9.76 -6.50 2.09
C LEU A 31 9.65 -6.42 3.63
N GLY A 32 9.13 -7.48 4.27
CA GLY A 32 8.88 -7.50 5.71
C GLY A 32 7.66 -6.68 6.14
N GLY A 33 6.79 -6.32 5.19
CA GLY A 33 5.51 -5.66 5.46
C GLY A 33 4.42 -6.65 5.89
N THR A 34 3.44 -6.16 6.62
CA THR A 34 2.29 -6.93 7.09
C THR A 34 1.01 -6.35 6.53
N ASN A 35 0.19 -7.19 5.90
CA ASN A 35 -1.17 -6.80 5.53
C ASN A 35 -2.06 -6.84 6.78
N LEU A 36 -2.67 -5.71 7.14
CA LEU A 36 -3.57 -5.56 8.28
C LEU A 36 -5.04 -5.87 7.93
N GLY A 37 -5.35 -6.01 6.64
CA GLY A 37 -6.66 -6.39 6.13
C GLY A 37 -7.12 -5.52 4.97
N GLN A 38 -8.40 -5.66 4.61
CA GLN A 38 -9.06 -4.78 3.65
C GLN A 38 -10.01 -3.84 4.38
N ALA A 39 -9.91 -2.55 4.08
CA ALA A 39 -10.94 -1.57 4.40
C ALA A 39 -12.02 -1.55 3.29
N GLU A 40 -13.06 -0.73 3.48
CA GLU A 40 -14.12 -0.58 2.49
C GLU A 40 -13.57 -0.17 1.11
N GLY A 41 -14.22 -0.68 0.04
CA GLY A 41 -13.95 -0.22 -1.32
C GLY A 41 -12.60 -0.64 -1.93
N ALA A 42 -12.18 -1.90 -1.76
CA ALA A 42 -10.95 -2.45 -2.34
C ALA A 42 -9.65 -1.72 -1.91
N THR A 43 -9.65 -1.24 -0.66
CA THR A 43 -8.46 -0.63 -0.05
C THR A 43 -7.75 -1.67 0.81
N ILE A 44 -6.49 -1.96 0.51
CA ILE A 44 -5.63 -2.81 1.34
C ILE A 44 -4.95 -1.92 2.37
N VAL A 45 -5.02 -2.29 3.66
CA VAL A 45 -4.30 -1.60 4.72
C VAL A 45 -3.12 -2.45 5.12
N ALA A 46 -1.93 -1.87 5.16
CA ALA A 46 -0.70 -2.59 5.46
C ALA A 46 0.26 -1.71 6.25
N VAL A 47 1.23 -2.36 6.89
CA VAL A 47 2.40 -1.71 7.47
C VAL A 47 3.65 -2.17 6.74
N VAL A 48 4.56 -1.24 6.47
CA VAL A 48 5.82 -1.51 5.77
C VAL A 48 6.95 -0.89 6.59
N PRO A 49 8.07 -1.60 6.83
CA PRO A 49 9.24 -1.00 7.45
C PRO A 49 9.68 0.26 6.70
N GLN A 50 10.03 1.33 7.41
CA GLN A 50 10.41 2.59 6.77
C GLN A 50 11.60 2.41 5.81
N SER A 51 12.54 1.54 6.16
CA SER A 51 13.70 1.18 5.33
C SER A 51 13.30 0.52 4.00
N SER A 52 12.22 -0.28 3.99
CA SER A 52 11.71 -0.99 2.81
C SER A 52 10.70 -0.18 1.99
N TYR A 53 10.25 0.98 2.48
CA TYR A 53 9.19 1.77 1.84
C TYR A 53 9.57 2.23 0.41
N GLY A 54 10.85 2.56 0.19
CA GLY A 54 11.35 2.92 -1.15
C GLY A 54 11.28 1.75 -2.14
N GLU A 55 11.52 0.53 -1.69
CA GLU A 55 11.38 -0.68 -2.53
C GLU A 55 9.91 -1.03 -2.74
N PHE A 56 9.08 -0.82 -1.72
CA PHE A 56 7.64 -1.03 -1.78
C PHE A 56 6.99 -0.15 -2.86
N THR A 57 7.26 1.16 -2.86
CA THR A 57 6.71 2.07 -3.87
C THR A 57 7.17 1.71 -5.29
N ARG A 58 8.41 1.26 -5.47
CA ARG A 58 8.91 0.73 -6.75
C ARG A 58 8.19 -0.54 -7.18
N GLY A 59 7.95 -1.46 -6.25
CA GLY A 59 7.20 -2.70 -6.52
C GLY A 59 5.74 -2.41 -6.90
N LEU A 60 5.09 -1.44 -6.25
CA LEU A 60 3.73 -1.03 -6.63
C LEU A 60 3.66 -0.50 -8.07
N ALA A 61 4.68 0.24 -8.51
CA ALA A 61 4.79 0.72 -9.88
C ALA A 61 4.88 -0.40 -10.93
N GLN A 62 5.28 -1.62 -10.53
CA GLN A 62 5.30 -2.79 -11.40
C GLN A 62 3.93 -3.51 -11.47
N ILE A 63 3.08 -3.33 -10.45
CA ILE A 63 1.75 -3.94 -10.39
C ILE A 63 0.75 -3.17 -11.25
N GLY A 64 0.87 -1.84 -11.29
CA GLY A 64 -0.02 -0.98 -12.06
C GLY A 64 0.42 0.48 -12.04
N ALA A 65 -0.39 1.32 -12.68
CA ALA A 65 -0.17 2.77 -12.65
C ALA A 65 -0.57 3.29 -11.26
N TRP A 66 0.43 3.67 -10.46
CA TRP A 66 0.21 4.14 -9.11
C TRP A 66 0.27 5.67 -9.02
N ASN A 67 -0.47 6.22 -8.08
CA ASN A 67 -0.47 7.64 -7.74
C ASN A 67 -0.45 7.79 -6.21
N LEU A 68 0.34 8.75 -5.72
CA LEU A 68 0.35 9.12 -4.32
C LEU A 68 -0.79 10.10 -4.04
N GLU A 69 -1.78 9.70 -3.25
CA GLU A 69 -2.89 10.58 -2.88
C GLU A 69 -2.55 11.43 -1.66
N ALA A 70 -1.91 10.82 -0.65
CA ALA A 70 -1.52 11.50 0.58
C ALA A 70 -0.27 10.86 1.18
N SER A 71 0.60 11.69 1.75
CA SER A 71 1.75 11.23 2.53
C SER A 71 2.06 12.21 3.65
N ARG A 72 2.47 11.69 4.80
CA ARG A 72 3.10 12.52 5.84
C ARG A 72 4.47 13.03 5.40
N SER A 73 4.85 14.21 5.88
CA SER A 73 6.14 14.84 5.61
C SER A 73 7.33 14.05 6.17
N SER A 74 7.10 13.31 7.27
CA SER A 74 8.06 12.35 7.83
C SER A 74 7.31 11.04 8.04
N LEU A 75 7.85 9.96 7.48
CA LEU A 75 7.28 8.63 7.61
C LEU A 75 7.79 7.98 8.91
N PRO A 76 6.90 7.45 9.76
CA PRO A 76 7.30 6.69 10.94
C PRO A 76 7.76 5.27 10.57
N ASP A 77 8.37 4.58 11.53
CA ASP A 77 8.68 3.14 11.40
C ASP A 77 7.82 2.33 12.40
N PRO A 78 6.92 1.43 11.95
CA PRO A 78 6.59 1.13 10.56
C PRO A 78 5.64 2.16 9.91
N VAL A 79 5.70 2.26 8.58
CA VAL A 79 4.83 3.13 7.77
C VAL A 79 3.48 2.46 7.55
N HIS A 80 2.40 3.10 7.95
CA HIS A 80 1.04 2.63 7.69
C HIS A 80 0.58 3.11 6.31
N VAL A 81 0.33 2.17 5.41
CA VAL A 81 -0.04 2.43 4.02
C VAL A 81 -1.45 1.92 3.74
N ALA A 82 -2.27 2.76 3.14
CA ALA A 82 -3.51 2.37 2.49
C ALA A 82 -3.31 2.33 0.97
N VAL A 83 -3.51 1.16 0.37
CA VAL A 83 -3.41 0.92 -1.07
C VAL A 83 -4.81 0.76 -1.64
N ARG A 84 -5.32 1.78 -2.32
CA ARG A 84 -6.62 1.75 -2.99
C ARG A 84 -6.49 1.17 -4.39
N LEU A 85 -7.18 0.07 -4.66
CA LEU A 85 -7.21 -0.52 -5.98
C LEU A 85 -8.38 0.05 -6.79
N THR A 86 -8.07 0.66 -7.93
CA THR A 86 -9.07 1.18 -8.86
C THR A 86 -8.96 0.51 -10.23
N LYS A 87 -10.03 0.55 -11.01
CA LYS A 87 -10.02 0.08 -12.41
C LYS A 87 -9.53 1.18 -13.35
#